data_AF-L9XBS0-F1
#
_entry.id   AF-L9XBS0-F1
#
_cell.length_a   1.000
_cell.length_b   1.000
_cell.length_c   1.000
_cell.angle_alpha   90.00
_cell.angle_beta   90.00
_cell.angle_gamma   90.00
#
_symmetry.space_group_name_H-M   'P 1'
#
loop_
_entity.id
_entity.type
_entity.pdbx_description
1 polymer ?
#
loop_
_entity_poly.entity_id
_entity_poly.type
_entity_poly.pdbx_seq_one_letter_code
_entity_poly.pdbx_strand_id
1 'polypeptide(L)'
;MQRRAVLGTSAAVLAALAGCSETSEESENGADDGDGADEGAHNGDEEELTLETFDYPEGVSEDGFDSDLASVQEAYLSEAGSVTVTREQTFEMGGHGADPSVETAEIEGDQALLSTEQGGTALEIWVDSMSEEDPVLLRSDDGSNVRYLASEHLHEIVDDADGIAALDAMVNAASFDAAELDDDDDTPVVVFESAELTDEESLRDLEHFDEYDAFDARATVSTDALVEYEYELEGAAGDQMAESTETITVEDVGETDLGEPEWLDEGLDDAVEMTIELTDDESAIALTMEGGETIPEGSFVHLHADRSLDGILDQDVSEGETLYLYGDGEELRTAVDEEPETDSTFDDQHFFVSVHLETGALAYEGEHMTFGAP
;
A
#
# COMPACT_ATOMS: atom_id res chain seq x y z
N MET A 1 8.82 17.56 38.61
CA MET A 1 10.17 17.02 38.89
C MET A 1 10.71 16.61 37.55
N GLN A 2 11.80 17.24 37.08
CA GLN A 2 12.48 16.87 35.85
C GLN A 2 12.97 15.42 35.96
N ARG A 3 12.60 14.59 34.99
CA ARG A 3 13.34 13.38 34.64
C ARG A 3 13.70 13.52 33.18
N ARG A 4 14.96 13.84 32.93
CA ARG A 4 15.63 13.60 31.65
C ARG A 4 15.76 12.08 31.53
N ALA A 5 15.07 11.48 30.59
CA ALA A 5 15.46 10.18 30.04
C ALA A 5 16.31 10.50 28.81
N VAL A 6 17.52 9.94 28.79
CA VAL A 6 18.41 9.95 27.64
C VAL A 6 18.02 8.69 26.88
N LEU A 7 17.37 8.84 25.72
CA LEU A 7 17.16 7.74 24.78
C LEU A 7 18.51 7.42 24.14
N GLY A 8 18.86 6.14 24.19
CA GLY A 8 20.12 5.64 23.68
C GLY A 8 19.92 5.21 22.25
N THR A 9 20.56 5.93 21.34
CA THR A 9 20.69 5.60 19.92
C THR A 9 21.17 4.16 19.76
N SER A 10 20.31 3.28 19.25
CA SER A 10 20.70 1.95 18.80
C SER A 10 20.84 2.02 17.29
N ALA A 11 22.09 2.16 16.82
CA ALA A 11 22.39 2.07 15.40
C ALA A 11 22.09 0.65 14.92
N ALA A 12 21.04 0.49 14.12
CA ALA A 12 20.83 -0.72 13.33
C ALA A 12 21.95 -0.82 12.29
N VAL A 13 22.66 -1.94 12.32
CA VAL A 13 23.74 -2.23 11.36
C VAL A 13 23.08 -2.81 10.11
N LEU A 14 22.98 -2.00 9.05
CA LEU A 14 22.63 -2.48 7.71
C LEU A 14 23.68 -3.51 7.26
N ALA A 15 23.23 -4.76 7.12
CA ALA A 15 24.04 -5.84 6.60
C ALA A 15 23.96 -5.82 5.07
N ALA A 16 24.87 -5.08 4.43
CA ALA A 16 25.05 -5.12 2.98
C ALA A 16 25.38 -6.55 2.50
N LEU A 17 24.48 -7.17 1.75
CA LEU A 17 24.75 -8.38 0.97
C LEU A 17 25.46 -8.03 -0.33
N ALA A 18 26.72 -7.62 -0.24
CA ALA A 18 27.60 -7.53 -1.39
C ALA A 18 28.12 -8.93 -1.77
N GLY A 19 27.44 -9.56 -2.72
CA GLY A 19 27.90 -10.76 -3.40
C GLY A 19 28.17 -10.51 -4.87
N CYS A 20 29.41 -10.17 -5.25
CA CYS A 20 30.13 -10.96 -6.25
C CYS A 20 31.59 -10.54 -6.41
N SER A 21 32.41 -11.58 -6.44
CA SER A 21 33.85 -11.62 -6.65
C SER A 21 34.24 -11.18 -8.06
N GLU A 22 35.26 -10.31 -8.19
CA GLU A 22 36.32 -10.59 -9.15
C GLU A 22 37.69 -10.12 -8.64
N THR A 23 38.67 -10.98 -8.84
CA THR A 23 40.02 -10.93 -8.31
C THR A 23 40.95 -10.49 -9.45
N SER A 24 41.87 -9.55 -9.22
CA SER A 24 43.11 -9.47 -10.00
C SER A 24 44.22 -8.74 -9.24
N GLU A 25 45.40 -9.35 -9.33
CA GLU A 25 46.61 -9.13 -8.54
C GLU A 25 47.56 -8.07 -9.17
N GLU A 26 48.63 -7.75 -8.40
CA GLU A 26 49.89 -7.07 -8.77
C GLU A 26 49.87 -5.53 -8.88
N SER A 27 50.90 -4.77 -8.45
CA SER A 27 52.29 -5.06 -8.11
C SER A 27 52.91 -3.93 -7.26
N GLU A 28 53.93 -4.24 -6.49
CA GLU A 28 54.75 -3.31 -5.69
C GLU A 28 55.70 -2.42 -6.53
N ASN A 29 56.12 -1.31 -5.89
CA ASN A 29 57.33 -0.49 -6.08
C ASN A 29 57.31 0.74 -7.00
N GLY A 30 57.72 1.86 -6.40
CA GLY A 30 58.49 2.89 -7.10
C GLY A 30 58.34 4.30 -6.51
N ALA A 31 59.14 4.64 -5.49
CA ALA A 31 59.41 6.03 -5.17
C ALA A 31 60.29 6.65 -6.26
N ASP A 32 59.90 7.80 -6.83
CA ASP A 32 60.80 8.70 -7.54
C ASP A 32 60.35 10.16 -7.36
N ASP A 33 61.29 10.96 -6.86
CA ASP A 33 61.22 12.41 -6.65
C ASP A 33 61.22 13.15 -7.99
N GLY A 34 60.20 13.98 -8.23
CA GLY A 34 60.09 14.81 -9.43
C GLY A 34 59.51 16.19 -9.12
N ASP A 35 60.40 17.13 -8.80
CA ASP A 35 60.15 18.55 -8.54
C ASP A 35 59.82 19.31 -9.84
N GLY A 36 58.69 20.04 -9.83
CA GLY A 36 58.51 21.28 -10.60
C GLY A 36 57.53 21.28 -11.77
N ALA A 37 56.34 21.87 -11.55
CA ALA A 37 55.83 22.97 -12.37
C ALA A 37 54.58 23.59 -11.74
N ASP A 38 54.73 24.87 -11.41
CA ASP A 38 53.71 25.86 -11.09
C ASP A 38 52.63 25.91 -12.19
N GLU A 39 51.51 25.22 -11.97
CA GLU A 39 50.24 25.53 -12.62
C GLU A 39 49.33 26.13 -11.56
N GLY A 40 48.94 27.38 -11.81
CA GLY A 40 48.14 28.17 -10.89
C GLY A 40 46.89 27.42 -10.47
N ALA A 41 46.82 27.09 -9.19
CA ALA A 41 45.60 26.73 -8.51
C ALA A 41 44.60 27.88 -8.68
N HIS A 42 43.71 27.73 -9.66
CA HIS A 42 42.36 28.25 -9.54
C HIS A 42 41.71 27.46 -8.42
N ASN A 43 41.99 27.83 -7.17
CA ASN A 43 41.04 27.60 -6.09
C ASN A 43 39.89 28.55 -6.38
N GLY A 44 38.95 28.12 -7.23
CA GLY A 44 37.59 28.53 -7.01
C GLY A 44 37.24 27.98 -5.63
N ASP A 45 36.89 28.84 -4.70
CA ASP A 45 36.17 28.40 -3.51
C ASP A 45 34.87 27.78 -4.05
N GLU A 46 34.87 26.47 -4.31
CA GLU A 46 33.63 25.70 -4.36
C GLU A 46 33.10 25.82 -2.93
N GLU A 47 32.08 26.67 -2.75
CA GLU A 47 31.42 26.84 -1.46
C GLU A 47 30.95 25.45 -1.03
N GLU A 48 31.51 24.94 0.08
CA GLU A 48 31.14 23.65 0.64
C GLU A 48 29.64 23.69 0.92
N LEU A 49 28.89 22.73 0.38
CA LEU A 49 27.45 22.64 0.59
C LEU A 49 27.20 22.38 2.09
N THR A 50 26.41 23.25 2.69
CA THR A 50 25.90 23.14 4.06
C THR A 50 24.38 23.17 4.05
N LEU A 51 23.75 22.78 5.17
CA LEU A 51 22.29 22.91 5.36
C LEU A 51 21.78 24.32 5.02
N GLU A 52 22.47 25.37 5.51
CA GLU A 52 22.10 26.78 5.24
C GLU A 52 22.17 27.16 3.75
N THR A 53 22.91 26.42 2.93
CA THR A 53 23.15 26.69 1.51
C THR A 53 22.50 25.67 0.57
N PHE A 54 21.82 24.66 1.12
CA PHE A 54 21.09 23.68 0.34
C PHE A 54 19.89 24.33 -0.36
N ASP A 55 19.69 24.00 -1.63
CA ASP A 55 18.56 24.50 -2.42
C ASP A 55 17.33 23.64 -2.13
N TYR A 56 16.65 23.93 -1.02
CA TYR A 56 15.45 23.20 -0.60
C TYR A 56 14.29 23.32 -1.61
N PRO A 57 13.50 22.25 -1.82
CA PRO A 57 12.31 22.29 -2.65
C PRO A 57 11.18 23.12 -1.99
N GLU A 58 10.12 23.38 -2.74
CA GLU A 58 8.95 24.09 -2.23
C GLU A 58 8.34 23.35 -1.03
N GLY A 59 7.96 24.08 0.02
CA GLY A 59 7.43 23.49 1.26
C GLY A 59 8.47 22.93 2.24
N VAL A 60 9.78 23.01 1.91
CA VAL A 60 10.87 22.55 2.79
C VAL A 60 11.85 23.68 3.08
N SER A 61 12.37 23.73 4.32
CA SER A 61 13.44 24.62 4.72
C SER A 61 14.32 23.99 5.81
N GLU A 62 15.43 24.63 6.17
CA GLU A 62 16.26 24.20 7.31
C GLU A 62 15.45 24.08 8.63
N ASP A 63 14.40 24.89 8.78
CA ASP A 63 13.52 24.92 9.96
C ASP A 63 12.40 23.85 9.90
N GLY A 64 12.41 22.96 8.91
CA GLY A 64 11.43 21.87 8.76
C GLY A 64 10.48 22.03 7.58
N PHE A 65 9.30 21.43 7.70
CA PHE A 65 8.29 21.32 6.65
C PHE A 65 7.13 22.29 6.85
N ASP A 66 6.65 22.86 5.74
CA ASP A 66 5.37 23.56 5.71
C ASP A 66 4.20 22.55 5.74
N SER A 67 3.06 22.97 6.27
CA SER A 67 1.87 22.11 6.41
C SER A 67 1.24 21.67 5.08
N ASP A 68 1.65 22.26 3.97
CA ASP A 68 1.18 21.93 2.62
C ASP A 68 2.19 21.08 1.82
N LEU A 69 3.24 20.56 2.46
CA LEU A 69 4.27 19.73 1.81
C LEU A 69 3.67 18.55 1.03
N ALA A 70 2.70 17.83 1.60
CA ALA A 70 2.07 16.70 0.92
C ALA A 70 1.39 17.11 -0.40
N SER A 71 0.67 18.24 -0.42
CA SER A 71 0.07 18.78 -1.65
C SER A 71 1.11 19.26 -2.67
N VAL A 72 2.27 19.76 -2.21
CA VAL A 72 3.37 20.15 -3.10
C VAL A 72 4.00 18.90 -3.72
N GLN A 73 4.20 17.84 -2.93
CA GLN A 73 4.72 16.55 -3.40
C GLN A 73 3.76 15.92 -4.42
N GLU A 74 2.46 15.87 -4.12
CA GLU A 74 1.42 15.37 -5.04
C GLU A 74 1.48 16.10 -6.40
N ALA A 75 1.60 17.43 -6.37
CA ALA A 75 1.70 18.23 -7.59
C ALA A 75 2.99 17.96 -8.37
N TYR A 76 4.11 17.72 -7.68
CA TYR A 76 5.39 17.36 -8.29
C TYR A 76 5.32 16.00 -9.00
N LEU A 77 4.79 14.98 -8.31
CA LEU A 77 4.61 13.63 -8.88
C LEU A 77 3.66 13.65 -10.07
N SER A 78 2.53 14.36 -9.95
CA SER A 78 1.56 14.53 -11.04
C SER A 78 2.15 15.27 -12.25
N GLU A 79 3.01 16.28 -12.03
CA GLU A 79 3.69 16.99 -13.13
C GLU A 79 4.73 16.10 -13.84
N ALA A 80 5.42 15.23 -13.10
CA ALA A 80 6.35 14.26 -13.67
C ALA A 80 5.63 13.22 -14.55
N GLY A 81 4.41 12.84 -14.17
CA GLY A 81 3.51 12.00 -14.94
C GLY A 81 3.72 10.49 -14.77
N SER A 82 4.83 10.08 -14.16
CA SER A 82 5.06 8.70 -13.73
C SER A 82 5.97 8.64 -12.49
N VAL A 83 5.84 7.60 -11.67
CA VAL A 83 6.60 7.40 -10.44
C VAL A 83 6.55 5.94 -10.00
N THR A 84 7.62 5.49 -9.32
CA THR A 84 7.63 4.23 -8.56
C THR A 84 7.69 4.55 -7.08
N VAL A 85 6.80 3.98 -6.27
CA VAL A 85 6.81 4.13 -4.81
C VAL A 85 6.99 2.76 -4.17
N THR A 86 7.98 2.62 -3.30
CA THR A 86 8.23 1.40 -2.53
C THR A 86 7.88 1.64 -1.07
N ARG A 87 7.07 0.76 -0.47
CA ARG A 87 6.63 0.82 0.92
C ARG A 87 7.03 -0.46 1.64
N GLU A 88 7.87 -0.34 2.65
CA GLU A 88 8.25 -1.45 3.53
C GLU A 88 7.57 -1.27 4.88
N GLN A 89 6.83 -2.28 5.34
CA GLN A 89 6.09 -2.20 6.60
C GLN A 89 6.40 -3.39 7.52
N THR A 90 6.55 -3.10 8.80
CA THR A 90 6.58 -4.11 9.86
C THR A 90 5.62 -3.74 10.98
N PHE A 91 4.96 -4.75 11.56
CA PHE A 91 4.04 -4.56 12.66
C PHE A 91 4.25 -5.63 13.72
N GLU A 92 4.47 -5.21 14.96
CA GLU A 92 4.63 -6.10 16.11
C GLU A 92 3.57 -5.82 17.17
N MET A 93 2.82 -6.85 17.61
CA MET A 93 1.85 -6.71 18.70
C MET A 93 2.07 -7.76 19.79
N GLY A 94 2.24 -7.31 21.02
CA GLY A 94 2.38 -8.20 22.18
C GLY A 94 3.52 -9.22 22.07
N GLY A 95 4.61 -8.83 21.40
CA GLY A 95 5.80 -9.66 21.18
C GLY A 95 5.65 -10.72 20.08
N HIS A 96 4.68 -10.57 19.19
CA HIS A 96 4.57 -11.33 17.95
C HIS A 96 4.56 -10.35 16.78
N GLY A 97 5.54 -10.47 15.88
CA GLY A 97 5.57 -9.73 14.62
C GLY A 97 4.72 -10.39 13.55
N ALA A 98 4.05 -9.57 12.74
CA ALA A 98 3.60 -9.95 11.42
C ALA A 98 4.82 -10.22 10.52
N ASP A 99 4.62 -10.98 9.45
CA ASP A 99 5.65 -11.05 8.41
C ASP A 99 5.79 -9.64 7.78
N PRO A 100 7.03 -9.17 7.53
CA PRO A 100 7.23 -7.89 6.86
C PRO A 100 6.54 -7.91 5.50
N SER A 101 5.94 -6.79 5.13
CA SER A 101 5.40 -6.56 3.78
C SER A 101 6.28 -5.58 3.03
N VAL A 102 6.48 -5.87 1.75
CA VAL A 102 7.03 -4.93 0.79
C VAL A 102 5.97 -4.72 -0.28
N GLU A 103 5.60 -3.47 -0.50
CA GLU A 103 4.70 -3.05 -1.56
C GLU A 103 5.45 -2.14 -2.53
N THR A 104 5.18 -2.30 -3.82
CA THR A 104 5.69 -1.44 -4.88
C THR A 104 4.51 -0.98 -5.73
N ALA A 105 4.34 0.33 -5.84
CA ALA A 105 3.37 0.97 -6.72
C ALA A 105 4.11 1.60 -7.91
N GLU A 106 3.83 1.11 -9.12
CA GLU A 106 4.25 1.76 -10.36
C GLU A 106 3.05 2.54 -10.90
N ILE A 107 3.20 3.86 -11.08
CA ILE A 107 2.11 4.77 -11.48
C ILE A 107 2.53 5.51 -12.74
N GLU A 108 1.69 5.49 -13.78
CA GLU A 108 1.87 6.26 -15.02
C GLU A 108 0.53 6.87 -15.45
N GLY A 109 0.40 8.19 -15.30
CA GLY A 109 -0.81 8.93 -15.65
C GLY A 109 -2.04 8.42 -14.90
N ASP A 110 -2.95 7.78 -15.62
CA ASP A 110 -4.24 7.28 -15.13
C ASP A 110 -4.20 5.77 -14.78
N GLN A 111 -3.02 5.14 -14.91
CA GLN A 111 -2.79 3.71 -14.70
C GLN A 111 -1.86 3.46 -13.52
N ALA A 112 -2.08 2.35 -12.80
CA ALA A 112 -1.24 1.93 -11.70
C ALA A 112 -1.16 0.40 -11.58
N LEU A 113 0.01 -0.10 -11.19
CA LEU A 113 0.22 -1.48 -10.75
C LEU A 113 0.78 -1.47 -9.33
N LEU A 114 0.02 -1.97 -8.36
CA LEU A 114 0.51 -2.22 -7.01
C LEU A 114 0.88 -3.70 -6.89
N SER A 115 2.06 -3.99 -6.34
CA SER A 115 2.54 -5.33 -6.07
C SER A 115 2.92 -5.45 -4.60
N THR A 116 2.30 -6.34 -3.85
CA THR A 116 2.57 -6.57 -2.43
C THR A 116 3.07 -8.00 -2.20
N GLU A 117 4.20 -8.15 -1.53
CA GLU A 117 4.73 -9.42 -1.06
C GLU A 117 4.68 -9.50 0.47
N GLN A 118 3.95 -10.48 1.02
CA GLN A 118 3.89 -10.71 2.48
C GLN A 118 3.75 -12.20 2.81
N GLY A 119 4.59 -12.71 3.70
CA GLY A 119 4.45 -14.08 4.24
C GLY A 119 4.48 -15.20 3.19
N GLY A 120 5.04 -14.94 2.00
CA GLY A 120 5.06 -15.87 0.86
C GLY A 120 3.81 -15.86 -0.02
N THR A 121 2.90 -14.90 0.20
CA THR A 121 1.79 -14.57 -0.71
C THR A 121 2.16 -13.33 -1.51
N ALA A 122 1.84 -13.34 -2.80
CA ALA A 122 1.95 -12.19 -3.68
C ALA A 122 0.55 -11.69 -4.06
N LEU A 123 0.34 -10.38 -3.97
CA LEU A 123 -0.85 -9.69 -4.44
C LEU A 123 -0.42 -8.66 -5.49
N GLU A 124 -1.15 -8.56 -6.59
CA GLU A 124 -0.96 -7.49 -7.57
C GLU A 124 -2.31 -6.86 -7.90
N ILE A 125 -2.40 -5.53 -7.93
CA ILE A 125 -3.61 -4.78 -8.27
C ILE A 125 -3.31 -3.92 -9.48
N TRP A 126 -4.05 -4.13 -10.56
CA TRP A 126 -4.01 -3.30 -11.75
C TRP A 126 -5.20 -2.35 -11.80
N VAL A 127 -4.93 -1.07 -12.07
CA VAL A 127 -5.94 -0.02 -12.24
C VAL A 127 -5.71 0.72 -13.55
N ASP A 128 -6.79 0.90 -14.31
CA ASP A 128 -6.88 1.88 -15.39
C ASP A 128 -8.12 2.76 -15.18
N SER A 129 -7.92 3.93 -14.58
CA SER A 129 -9.01 4.82 -14.16
C SER A 129 -9.76 5.47 -15.34
N MET A 130 -9.23 5.37 -16.56
CA MET A 130 -9.86 5.90 -17.77
C MET A 130 -10.61 4.84 -18.57
N SER A 131 -10.51 3.57 -18.21
CA SER A 131 -11.28 2.53 -18.84
C SER A 131 -12.72 2.54 -18.35
N GLU A 132 -13.68 2.74 -19.26
CA GLU A 132 -15.11 2.56 -18.97
C GLU A 132 -15.51 1.07 -18.90
N GLU A 133 -14.60 0.17 -19.29
CA GLU A 133 -14.85 -1.27 -19.47
C GLU A 133 -13.99 -2.16 -18.55
N ASP A 134 -12.87 -1.67 -18.01
CA ASP A 134 -11.92 -2.48 -17.23
C ASP A 134 -12.02 -2.17 -15.73
N PRO A 135 -12.49 -3.12 -14.90
CA PRO A 135 -12.52 -2.96 -13.45
C PRO A 135 -11.10 -2.99 -12.86
N VAL A 136 -10.94 -2.45 -11.65
CA VAL A 136 -9.73 -2.72 -10.87
C VAL A 136 -9.61 -4.22 -10.66
N LEU A 137 -8.47 -4.76 -11.06
CA LEU A 137 -8.25 -6.19 -11.12
C LEU A 137 -7.16 -6.59 -10.13
N LEU A 138 -7.54 -7.40 -9.15
CA LEU A 138 -6.63 -8.00 -8.17
C LEU A 138 -6.24 -9.40 -8.63
N ARG A 139 -4.94 -9.67 -8.72
CA ARG A 139 -4.33 -10.99 -8.80
C ARG A 139 -3.80 -11.39 -7.42
N SER A 140 -4.17 -12.58 -6.95
CA SER A 140 -3.63 -13.17 -5.72
C SER A 140 -2.96 -14.50 -6.01
N ASP A 141 -1.72 -14.69 -5.57
CA ASP A 141 -0.92 -15.90 -5.74
C ASP A 141 -0.37 -16.37 -4.38
N ASP A 142 -0.89 -17.50 -3.89
CA ASP A 142 -0.45 -18.15 -2.64
C ASP A 142 0.64 -19.22 -2.87
N GLY A 143 1.17 -19.30 -4.09
CA GLY A 143 2.14 -20.29 -4.55
C GLY A 143 1.55 -21.66 -4.92
N SER A 144 0.26 -21.89 -4.63
CA SER A 144 -0.48 -23.10 -5.01
C SER A 144 -1.65 -22.81 -5.96
N ASN A 145 -2.24 -21.63 -5.86
CA ASN A 145 -3.37 -21.16 -6.65
C ASN A 145 -3.17 -19.69 -7.02
N VAL A 146 -3.62 -19.33 -8.23
CA VAL A 146 -3.76 -17.94 -8.67
C VAL A 146 -5.25 -17.62 -8.76
N ARG A 147 -5.64 -16.42 -8.32
CA ARG A 147 -7.02 -15.94 -8.38
C ARG A 147 -7.07 -14.52 -8.88
N TYR A 148 -8.17 -14.21 -9.56
CA TYR A 148 -8.44 -12.89 -10.10
C TYR A 148 -9.78 -12.39 -9.56
N LEU A 149 -9.82 -11.14 -9.14
CA LEU A 149 -11.01 -10.46 -8.64
C LEU A 149 -11.12 -9.10 -9.31
N ALA A 150 -12.26 -8.85 -9.95
CA ALA A 150 -12.67 -7.53 -10.39
C ALA A 150 -13.54 -6.89 -9.30
N SER A 151 -13.17 -5.72 -8.76
CA SER A 151 -14.00 -5.00 -7.78
C SER A 151 -13.77 -3.50 -7.82
N GLU A 152 -14.84 -2.73 -7.88
CA GLU A 152 -14.77 -1.25 -7.84
C GLU A 152 -14.28 -0.73 -6.48
N HIS A 153 -14.42 -1.50 -5.39
CA HIS A 153 -13.96 -1.09 -4.05
C HIS A 153 -12.43 -1.07 -3.93
N LEU A 154 -11.72 -1.75 -4.83
CA LEU A 154 -10.26 -1.78 -4.81
C LEU A 154 -9.63 -0.43 -5.21
N HIS A 155 -10.41 0.51 -5.78
CA HIS A 155 -9.93 1.88 -6.03
C HIS A 155 -9.45 2.56 -4.73
N GLU A 156 -10.14 2.34 -3.61
CA GLU A 156 -9.76 2.94 -2.33
C GLU A 156 -8.39 2.46 -1.83
N ILE A 157 -7.97 1.25 -2.21
CA ILE A 157 -6.65 0.70 -1.87
C ILE A 157 -5.54 1.45 -2.64
N VAL A 158 -5.83 1.88 -3.85
CA VAL A 158 -4.87 2.54 -4.74
C VAL A 158 -4.81 4.05 -4.51
N ASP A 159 -5.79 4.62 -3.80
CA ASP A 159 -5.85 6.07 -3.53
C ASP A 159 -4.67 6.60 -2.69
N ASP A 160 -3.97 5.77 -1.91
CA ASP A 160 -2.73 6.13 -1.18
C ASP A 160 -1.49 5.38 -1.72
N ALA A 161 -1.56 4.84 -2.94
CA ALA A 161 -0.43 4.13 -3.53
C ALA A 161 0.83 4.99 -3.68
N ASP A 162 0.66 6.30 -3.81
CA ASP A 162 1.76 7.27 -3.89
C ASP A 162 2.30 7.71 -2.51
N GLY A 163 1.66 7.27 -1.43
CA GLY A 163 1.99 7.60 -0.04
C GLY A 163 1.67 9.05 0.35
N ILE A 164 0.92 9.81 -0.43
CA ILE A 164 0.67 11.22 -0.10
C ILE A 164 -0.16 11.39 1.18
N ALA A 165 -1.11 10.48 1.45
CA ALA A 165 -1.91 10.58 2.67
C ALA A 165 -1.06 10.28 3.91
N ALA A 166 -0.18 9.27 3.83
CA ALA A 166 0.78 8.96 4.89
C ALA A 166 1.75 10.13 5.13
N LEU A 167 2.27 10.76 4.06
CA LEU A 167 3.10 11.96 4.18
C LEU A 167 2.37 13.13 4.86
N ASP A 168 1.12 13.41 4.47
CA ASP A 168 0.31 14.47 5.08
C ASP A 168 0.10 14.21 6.58
N ALA A 169 -0.28 13.00 6.95
CA ALA A 169 -0.46 12.61 8.34
C ALA A 169 0.85 12.76 9.14
N MET A 170 1.99 12.30 8.60
CA MET A 170 3.30 12.40 9.23
C MET A 170 3.74 13.85 9.47
N VAL A 171 3.63 14.71 8.45
CA VAL A 171 4.05 16.12 8.53
C VAL A 171 3.17 16.93 9.48
N ASN A 172 1.88 16.59 9.59
CA ASN A 172 0.99 17.25 10.55
C ASN A 172 1.14 16.71 11.98
N ALA A 173 1.57 15.46 12.14
CA ALA A 173 1.73 14.82 13.44
C ALA A 173 2.91 15.38 14.26
N ALA A 174 4.01 15.78 13.62
CA ALA A 174 5.19 16.31 14.29
C ALA A 174 5.83 17.50 13.58
N SER A 175 6.60 18.27 14.34
CA SER A 175 7.59 19.20 13.79
C SER A 175 8.88 18.46 13.45
N PHE A 176 9.59 18.95 12.44
CA PHE A 176 10.83 18.36 11.94
C PHE A 176 11.96 19.39 11.95
N ASP A 177 13.17 18.95 12.27
CA ASP A 177 14.39 19.77 12.19
C ASP A 177 15.36 19.12 11.19
N ALA A 178 16.07 19.93 10.39
CA ALA A 178 17.15 19.42 9.54
C ALA A 178 18.31 18.90 10.42
N ALA A 179 18.63 17.62 10.29
CA ALA A 179 19.61 16.92 11.12
C ALA A 179 21.00 16.87 10.46
N GLU A 180 21.05 16.44 9.19
CA GLU A 180 22.30 16.27 8.45
C GLU A 180 22.15 16.46 6.94
N LEU A 181 23.26 16.82 6.30
CA LEU A 181 23.44 16.77 4.86
C LEU A 181 24.15 15.44 4.56
N ASP A 182 23.59 14.64 3.67
CA ASP A 182 24.12 13.35 3.24
C ASP A 182 24.21 13.29 1.71
N ASP A 183 24.74 12.20 1.18
CA ASP A 183 24.78 11.91 -0.25
C ASP A 183 24.02 10.60 -0.55
N ASP A 184 23.02 10.67 -1.41
CA ASP A 184 22.31 9.51 -1.97
C ASP A 184 22.66 9.38 -3.46
N ASP A 185 23.31 8.28 -3.84
CA ASP A 185 23.85 8.06 -5.20
C ASP A 185 24.59 9.28 -5.81
N ASP A 186 25.51 9.87 -5.05
CA ASP A 186 26.29 11.08 -5.39
C ASP A 186 25.43 12.36 -5.59
N THR A 187 24.16 12.33 -5.16
CA THR A 187 23.24 13.47 -5.12
C THR A 187 23.09 13.96 -3.68
N PRO A 188 23.30 15.26 -3.41
CA PRO A 188 23.17 15.78 -2.06
C PRO A 188 21.71 15.75 -1.61
N VAL A 189 21.49 15.26 -0.39
CA VAL A 189 20.17 15.20 0.26
C VAL A 189 20.25 15.76 1.68
N VAL A 190 19.13 16.26 2.19
CA VAL A 190 18.99 16.67 3.59
C VAL A 190 18.09 15.70 4.31
N VAL A 191 18.57 15.22 5.46
CA VAL A 191 17.83 14.36 6.37
C VAL A 191 17.19 15.21 7.45
N PHE A 192 15.90 15.02 7.66
CA PHE A 192 15.10 15.61 8.72
C PHE A 192 14.73 14.54 9.75
N GLU A 193 14.68 14.94 11.02
CA GLU A 193 14.21 14.08 12.12
C GLU A 193 13.05 14.78 12.85
N SER A 194 12.08 14.00 13.31
CA SER A 194 10.98 14.51 14.13
C SER A 194 11.51 15.08 15.45
N ALA A 195 11.09 16.28 15.81
CA ALA A 195 11.56 17.00 16.99
C ALA A 195 10.55 16.96 18.15
N GLU A 196 9.30 17.36 17.88
CA GLU A 196 8.21 17.38 18.86
C GLU A 196 6.89 17.03 18.16
N LEU A 197 6.09 16.16 18.80
CA LEU A 197 4.70 15.90 18.41
C LEU A 197 3.86 17.17 18.49
N THR A 198 3.20 17.50 17.38
CA THR A 198 2.34 18.67 17.20
C THR A 198 0.86 18.31 17.26
N ASP A 199 0.46 17.19 16.65
CA ASP A 199 -0.92 16.70 16.61
C ASP A 199 -1.00 15.18 16.73
N GLU A 200 -1.53 14.70 17.85
CA GLU A 200 -1.73 13.26 18.09
C GLU A 200 -2.93 12.71 17.28
N GLU A 201 -3.87 13.57 16.84
CA GLU A 201 -5.02 13.09 16.05
C GLU A 201 -4.57 12.61 14.66
N SER A 202 -3.56 13.24 14.05
CA SER A 202 -3.00 12.84 12.75
C SER A 202 -2.33 11.47 12.77
N LEU A 203 -1.84 11.01 13.92
CA LEU A 203 -1.24 9.67 14.04
C LEU A 203 -2.25 8.55 13.75
N ARG A 204 -3.55 8.82 13.87
CA ARG A 204 -4.61 7.86 13.54
C ARG A 204 -4.77 7.57 12.07
N ASP A 205 -4.33 8.51 11.24
CA ASP A 205 -4.36 8.38 9.79
C ASP A 205 -3.14 7.59 9.28
N LEU A 206 -2.09 7.45 10.12
CA LEU A 206 -0.98 6.52 9.91
C LEU A 206 -1.33 5.10 10.40
N GLU A 207 -1.65 4.95 11.69
CA GLU A 207 -2.04 3.67 12.29
C GLU A 207 -2.89 3.90 13.55
N HIS A 208 -3.92 3.09 13.72
CA HIS A 208 -4.90 3.31 14.78
C HIS A 208 -4.52 2.61 16.09
N PHE A 209 -4.14 3.40 17.10
CA PHE A 209 -3.98 2.95 18.49
C PHE A 209 -5.00 3.60 19.44
N ASP A 210 -5.32 2.90 20.53
CA ASP A 210 -6.17 3.41 21.61
C ASP A 210 -5.50 4.57 22.37
N GLU A 211 -4.17 4.50 22.52
CA GLU A 211 -3.30 5.51 23.14
C GLU A 211 -1.92 5.44 22.48
N TYR A 212 -1.33 6.59 22.14
CA TYR A 212 0.00 6.68 21.55
C TYR A 212 1.05 6.90 22.63
N ASP A 213 2.15 6.14 22.57
CA ASP A 213 3.25 6.19 23.54
C ASP A 213 4.50 6.87 22.97
N ALA A 214 4.86 6.57 21.72
CA ALA A 214 6.00 7.16 21.02
C ALA A 214 5.74 7.31 19.52
N PHE A 215 6.42 8.29 18.94
CA PHE A 215 6.47 8.55 17.50
C PHE A 215 7.83 9.15 17.18
N ASP A 216 8.56 8.50 16.30
CA ASP A 216 9.83 8.96 15.76
C ASP A 216 9.76 8.85 14.23
N ALA A 217 10.14 9.90 13.52
CA ALA A 217 10.10 9.92 12.06
C ALA A 217 11.34 10.58 11.45
N ARG A 218 11.69 10.14 10.25
CA ARG A 218 12.80 10.61 9.45
C ARG A 218 12.31 10.88 8.03
N ALA A 219 12.83 11.92 7.39
CA ALA A 219 12.54 12.19 5.98
C ALA A 219 13.79 12.67 5.25
N THR A 220 14.00 12.17 4.04
CA THR A 220 15.12 12.50 3.18
C THR A 220 14.62 13.31 1.99
N VAL A 221 15.23 14.48 1.79
CA VAL A 221 14.80 15.48 0.80
C VAL A 221 15.94 15.81 -0.15
N SER A 222 15.71 15.68 -1.45
CA SER A 222 16.63 16.14 -2.50
C SER A 222 16.39 17.61 -2.83
N THR A 223 17.14 18.16 -3.79
CA THR A 223 16.90 19.54 -4.27
C THR A 223 15.56 19.71 -4.99
N ASP A 224 14.98 18.60 -5.47
CA ASP A 224 13.78 18.62 -6.30
C ASP A 224 12.53 18.29 -5.49
N ALA A 225 12.59 17.32 -4.58
CA ALA A 225 11.43 16.81 -3.85
C ALA A 225 11.82 15.94 -2.62
N LEU A 226 10.82 15.48 -1.88
CA LEU A 226 10.98 14.41 -0.90
C LEU A 226 11.19 13.08 -1.63
N VAL A 227 12.20 12.30 -1.21
CA VAL A 227 12.60 11.02 -1.86
C VAL A 227 12.42 9.81 -0.95
N GLU A 228 12.38 10.00 0.37
CA GLU A 228 12.12 8.92 1.32
C GLU A 228 11.55 9.50 2.61
N TYR A 229 10.67 8.76 3.28
CA TYR A 229 10.31 9.02 4.66
C TYR A 229 10.00 7.72 5.41
N GLU A 230 10.36 7.71 6.68
CA GLU A 230 10.24 6.59 7.60
C GLU A 230 9.59 7.06 8.88
N TYR A 231 8.71 6.26 9.46
CA TYR A 231 8.19 6.50 10.80
C TYR A 231 8.06 5.21 11.61
N GLU A 232 8.28 5.35 12.92
CA GLU A 232 8.06 4.34 13.94
C GLU A 232 7.00 4.87 14.91
N LEU A 233 5.94 4.10 15.12
CA LEU A 233 4.81 4.43 15.98
C LEU A 233 4.61 3.34 17.02
N GLU A 234 4.66 3.72 18.31
CA GLU A 234 4.36 2.83 19.42
C GLU A 234 3.05 3.25 20.10
N GLY A 235 2.19 2.29 20.41
CA GLY A 235 0.95 2.57 21.15
C GLY A 235 0.24 1.35 21.70
N ALA A 236 -0.83 1.61 22.44
CA ALA A 236 -1.69 0.57 22.99
C ALA A 236 -2.76 0.16 21.97
N ALA A 237 -2.85 -1.14 21.68
CA ALA A 237 -3.93 -1.76 20.93
C ALA A 237 -4.65 -2.77 21.83
N GLY A 238 -5.78 -2.35 22.41
CA GLY A 238 -6.50 -3.10 23.43
C GLY A 238 -5.69 -3.27 24.72
N ASP A 239 -5.33 -4.51 25.05
CA ASP A 239 -4.56 -4.85 26.26
C ASP A 239 -3.06 -5.03 25.97
N GLN A 240 -2.60 -4.75 24.74
CA GLN A 240 -1.25 -5.03 24.26
C GLN A 240 -0.57 -3.76 23.74
N MET A 241 0.76 -3.73 23.83
CA MET A 241 1.56 -2.74 23.09
C MET A 241 1.75 -3.22 21.66
N ALA A 242 1.70 -2.28 20.74
CA ALA A 242 2.00 -2.45 19.33
C ALA A 242 3.08 -1.45 18.89
N GLU A 243 3.86 -1.86 17.91
CA GLU A 243 4.88 -1.07 17.22
C GLU A 243 4.63 -1.24 15.72
N SER A 244 4.54 -0.14 15.00
CA SER A 244 4.44 -0.10 13.55
C SER A 244 5.61 0.70 13.01
N THR A 245 6.36 0.13 12.08
CA THR A 245 7.42 0.83 11.35
C THR A 245 7.09 0.78 9.88
N GLU A 246 7.16 1.91 9.22
CA GLU A 246 6.93 2.02 7.78
C GLU A 246 7.98 2.94 7.15
N THR A 247 8.53 2.49 6.03
CA THR A 247 9.46 3.25 5.19
C THR A 247 8.85 3.37 3.80
N ILE A 248 8.76 4.58 3.27
CA ILE A 248 8.22 4.88 1.95
C ILE A 248 9.29 5.61 1.16
N THR A 249 9.70 5.01 0.05
CA THR A 249 10.72 5.52 -0.87
C THR A 249 10.06 5.90 -2.20
N VAL A 250 10.38 7.08 -2.72
CA VAL A 250 9.86 7.62 -3.97
C VAL A 250 10.98 7.64 -5.00
N GLU A 251 10.82 6.84 -6.05
CA GLU A 251 11.85 6.50 -7.03
C GLU A 251 11.35 6.72 -8.46
N ASP A 252 12.28 6.74 -9.43
CA ASP A 252 12.00 6.78 -10.88
C ASP A 252 11.00 7.87 -11.32
N VAL A 253 10.98 9.03 -10.65
CA VAL A 253 10.05 10.12 -10.93
C VAL A 253 10.22 10.65 -12.36
N GLY A 254 9.20 10.45 -13.19
CA GLY A 254 9.19 10.77 -14.62
C GLY A 254 9.98 9.80 -15.50
N GLU A 255 10.43 8.67 -14.94
CA GLU A 255 11.22 7.63 -15.60
C GLU A 255 10.56 6.25 -15.56
N THR A 256 9.61 6.01 -14.65
CA THR A 256 8.77 4.79 -14.63
C THR A 256 8.08 4.60 -15.98
N ASP A 257 8.17 3.38 -16.52
CA ASP A 257 7.55 2.93 -17.77
C ASP A 257 6.59 1.80 -17.42
N LEU A 258 5.31 2.14 -17.25
CA LEU A 258 4.29 1.17 -16.84
C LEU A 258 3.69 0.51 -18.09
N GLY A 259 3.96 -0.78 -18.25
CA GLY A 259 3.31 -1.62 -19.25
C GLY A 259 2.12 -2.38 -18.67
N GLU A 260 1.17 -2.75 -19.53
CA GLU A 260 0.11 -3.70 -19.17
C GLU A 260 0.73 -5.02 -18.66
N PRO A 261 0.30 -5.53 -17.48
CA PRO A 261 0.81 -6.78 -16.93
C PRO A 261 0.53 -7.97 -17.85
N GLU A 262 1.46 -8.92 -17.93
CA GLU A 262 1.30 -10.11 -18.79
C GLU A 262 0.09 -10.98 -18.40
N TRP A 263 -0.40 -10.85 -17.16
CA TRP A 263 -1.55 -11.58 -16.62
C TRP A 263 -2.88 -10.86 -16.82
N LEU A 264 -2.90 -9.60 -17.29
CA LEU A 264 -4.12 -8.80 -17.38
C LEU A 264 -5.19 -9.46 -18.24
N ASP A 265 -4.84 -9.92 -19.45
CA ASP A 265 -5.76 -10.62 -20.35
C ASP A 265 -6.34 -11.90 -19.70
N GLU A 266 -5.51 -12.67 -19.01
CA GLU A 266 -5.95 -13.89 -18.30
C GLU A 266 -6.87 -13.53 -17.13
N GLY A 267 -6.52 -12.50 -16.37
CA GLY A 267 -7.29 -12.09 -15.21
C GLY A 267 -8.64 -11.48 -15.58
N LEU A 268 -8.75 -10.76 -16.70
CA LEU A 268 -10.04 -10.28 -17.21
C LEU A 268 -10.93 -11.45 -17.67
N ASP A 269 -10.35 -12.49 -18.27
CA ASP A 269 -11.10 -13.69 -18.69
C ASP A 269 -11.52 -14.57 -17.49
N ASP A 270 -10.67 -14.67 -16.46
CA ASP A 270 -10.84 -15.61 -15.34
C ASP A 270 -11.48 -14.95 -14.08
N ALA A 271 -11.54 -13.62 -13.99
CA ALA A 271 -12.21 -12.93 -12.88
C ALA A 271 -13.70 -13.22 -12.85
N VAL A 272 -14.22 -13.53 -11.66
CA VAL A 272 -15.63 -13.89 -11.49
C VAL A 272 -16.52 -12.67 -11.66
N GLU A 273 -17.41 -12.74 -12.65
CA GLU A 273 -18.44 -11.74 -12.88
C GLU A 273 -19.80 -12.31 -12.47
N MET A 274 -20.50 -11.66 -11.55
CA MET A 274 -21.87 -12.03 -11.17
C MET A 274 -22.82 -10.84 -11.24
N THR A 275 -24.01 -11.09 -11.77
CA THR A 275 -25.16 -10.19 -11.63
C THR A 275 -25.90 -10.51 -10.33
N ILE A 276 -26.22 -9.48 -9.55
CA ILE A 276 -26.90 -9.60 -8.25
C ILE A 276 -28.33 -9.04 -8.34
N GLU A 277 -29.33 -9.89 -8.07
CA GLU A 277 -30.74 -9.51 -8.05
C GLU A 277 -31.46 -10.11 -6.83
N LEU A 278 -32.56 -9.46 -6.41
CA LEU A 278 -33.53 -10.11 -5.53
C LEU A 278 -34.51 -10.94 -6.37
N THR A 279 -34.96 -12.07 -5.85
CA THR A 279 -36.06 -12.80 -6.50
C THR A 279 -37.35 -11.95 -6.54
N ASP A 280 -38.27 -12.28 -7.45
CA ASP A 280 -39.53 -11.54 -7.64
C ASP A 280 -40.37 -11.40 -6.35
N ASP A 281 -40.22 -12.34 -5.44
CA ASP A 281 -40.89 -12.45 -4.14
C ASP A 281 -39.99 -12.05 -2.95
N GLU A 282 -38.78 -11.53 -3.22
CA GLU A 282 -37.82 -10.99 -2.24
C GLU A 282 -37.40 -12.02 -1.17
N SER A 283 -37.53 -13.32 -1.49
CA SER A 283 -37.31 -14.43 -0.55
C SER A 283 -35.90 -15.00 -0.62
N ALA A 284 -35.20 -14.74 -1.73
CA ALA A 284 -33.80 -15.08 -1.94
C ALA A 284 -33.06 -13.97 -2.72
N ILE A 285 -31.74 -14.01 -2.66
CA ILE A 285 -30.84 -13.24 -3.52
C ILE A 285 -30.33 -14.18 -4.61
N ALA A 286 -30.46 -13.80 -5.86
CA ALA A 286 -29.95 -14.52 -7.02
C ALA A 286 -28.64 -13.88 -7.50
N LEU A 287 -27.60 -14.71 -7.58
CA LEU A 287 -26.28 -14.38 -8.11
C LEU A 287 -26.08 -15.21 -9.39
N THR A 288 -26.23 -14.59 -10.55
CA THR A 288 -26.00 -15.29 -11.83
C THR A 288 -24.57 -15.04 -12.27
N MET A 289 -23.81 -16.12 -12.46
CA MET A 289 -22.43 -16.04 -12.93
C MET A 289 -22.43 -15.80 -14.44
N GLU A 290 -21.96 -14.63 -14.87
CA GLU A 290 -21.90 -14.25 -16.28
C GLU A 290 -20.54 -14.61 -16.91
N GLY A 291 -19.48 -14.70 -16.11
CA GLY A 291 -18.11 -14.97 -16.54
C GLY A 291 -17.18 -15.39 -15.40
N GLY A 292 -15.96 -15.81 -15.76
CA GLY A 292 -14.88 -16.15 -14.83
C GLY A 292 -14.74 -17.62 -14.43
N GLU A 293 -13.78 -17.88 -13.54
CA GLU A 293 -13.48 -19.23 -13.07
C GLU A 293 -14.59 -19.78 -12.15
N THR A 294 -14.93 -21.07 -12.29
CA THR A 294 -15.85 -21.78 -11.39
C THR A 294 -15.49 -21.58 -9.91
N ILE A 295 -16.47 -21.15 -9.11
CA ILE A 295 -16.34 -21.15 -7.65
C ILE A 295 -16.61 -22.57 -7.14
N PRO A 296 -15.68 -23.20 -6.42
CA PRO A 296 -15.84 -24.58 -5.96
C PRO A 296 -16.80 -24.73 -4.78
N GLU A 297 -17.39 -25.92 -4.66
CA GLU A 297 -18.07 -26.38 -3.44
C GLU A 297 -17.18 -26.21 -2.20
N GLY A 298 -17.77 -25.92 -1.05
CA GLY A 298 -17.03 -25.68 0.18
C GLY A 298 -16.56 -24.23 0.39
N SER A 299 -16.67 -23.36 -0.61
CA SER A 299 -16.42 -21.92 -0.45
C SER A 299 -17.38 -21.30 0.57
N PHE A 300 -16.87 -20.40 1.40
CA PHE A 300 -17.62 -19.64 2.40
C PHE A 300 -18.33 -18.47 1.75
N VAL A 301 -19.61 -18.27 2.09
CA VAL A 301 -20.40 -17.15 1.61
C VAL A 301 -20.80 -16.29 2.79
N HIS A 302 -20.51 -15.00 2.70
CA HIS A 302 -20.93 -13.99 3.67
C HIS A 302 -21.96 -13.08 3.01
N LEU A 303 -23.10 -12.92 3.66
CA LEU A 303 -24.14 -11.98 3.26
C LEU A 303 -24.32 -10.94 4.36
N HIS A 304 -24.06 -9.68 4.03
CA HIS A 304 -24.32 -8.54 4.88
C HIS A 304 -25.53 -7.77 4.37
N ALA A 305 -26.66 -7.95 5.05
CA ALA A 305 -27.88 -7.16 4.85
C ALA A 305 -28.25 -6.50 6.21
N ASP A 306 -29.52 -6.45 6.58
CA ASP A 306 -30.06 -6.12 7.91
C ASP A 306 -29.40 -6.93 9.04
N ARG A 307 -28.88 -8.10 8.66
CA ARG A 307 -28.13 -9.03 9.49
C ARG A 307 -27.02 -9.65 8.65
N SER A 308 -25.93 -10.00 9.32
CA SER A 308 -24.88 -10.83 8.74
C SER A 308 -25.28 -12.30 8.82
N LEU A 309 -25.22 -13.00 7.70
CA LEU A 309 -25.45 -14.43 7.59
C LEU A 309 -24.27 -15.09 6.90
N ASP A 310 -23.85 -16.23 7.44
CA ASP A 310 -22.73 -17.01 6.91
C ASP A 310 -23.24 -18.36 6.41
N GLY A 311 -22.66 -18.82 5.30
CA GLY A 311 -22.99 -20.08 4.64
C GLY A 311 -21.78 -20.70 3.98
N ILE A 312 -22.00 -21.88 3.42
CA ILE A 312 -21.01 -22.60 2.62
C ILE A 312 -21.72 -23.04 1.34
N LEU A 313 -21.06 -22.91 0.20
CA LEU A 313 -21.54 -23.44 -1.06
C LEU A 313 -21.65 -24.96 -1.01
N ASP A 314 -22.85 -25.47 -1.20
CA ASP A 314 -23.12 -26.92 -1.23
C ASP A 314 -22.73 -27.57 -2.58
N GLN A 315 -22.48 -26.77 -3.63
CA GLN A 315 -22.15 -27.19 -4.98
C GLN A 315 -21.25 -26.14 -5.65
N ASP A 316 -20.52 -26.56 -6.69
CA ASP A 316 -19.80 -25.64 -7.58
C ASP A 316 -20.77 -24.65 -8.26
N VAL A 317 -20.29 -23.45 -8.57
CA VAL A 317 -21.02 -22.43 -9.36
C VAL A 317 -20.16 -22.03 -10.55
N SER A 318 -20.65 -22.27 -11.76
CA SER A 318 -19.96 -22.02 -13.02
C SER A 318 -20.71 -21.03 -13.91
N GLU A 319 -20.04 -20.54 -14.97
CA GLU A 319 -20.62 -19.62 -15.96
C GLU A 319 -22.01 -20.10 -16.45
N GLY A 320 -22.98 -19.19 -16.37
CA GLY A 320 -24.37 -19.39 -16.76
C GLY A 320 -25.27 -20.02 -15.68
N GLU A 321 -24.72 -20.41 -14.53
CA GLU A 321 -25.49 -20.91 -13.39
C GLU A 321 -25.91 -19.77 -12.46
N THR A 322 -26.99 -19.99 -11.70
CA THR A 322 -27.48 -19.02 -10.70
C THR A 322 -27.39 -19.60 -9.29
N LEU A 323 -26.62 -18.94 -8.43
CA LEU A 323 -26.55 -19.19 -7.01
C LEU A 323 -27.63 -18.39 -6.28
N TYR A 324 -28.55 -19.08 -5.63
CA TYR A 324 -29.56 -18.50 -4.75
C TYR A 324 -29.10 -18.54 -3.29
N LEU A 325 -29.08 -17.38 -2.64
CA LEU A 325 -28.79 -17.21 -1.22
C LEU A 325 -30.08 -16.94 -0.45
N TYR A 326 -30.32 -17.67 0.63
CA TYR A 326 -31.52 -17.50 1.44
C TYR A 326 -31.27 -17.82 2.91
N GLY A 327 -31.91 -17.07 3.81
CA GLY A 327 -31.78 -17.31 5.25
C GLY A 327 -32.65 -18.47 5.72
N ASP A 328 -32.08 -19.36 6.53
CA ASP A 328 -32.79 -20.36 7.34
C ASP A 328 -32.46 -20.11 8.83
N GLY A 329 -33.29 -19.29 9.48
CA GLY A 329 -33.03 -18.85 10.85
C GLY A 329 -31.85 -17.88 10.93
N GLU A 330 -30.73 -18.36 11.49
CA GLU A 330 -29.47 -17.60 11.68
C GLU A 330 -28.36 -18.05 10.70
N GLU A 331 -28.66 -19.01 9.81
CA GLU A 331 -27.69 -19.55 8.83
C GLU A 331 -28.05 -19.08 7.42
N LEU A 332 -27.04 -18.86 6.58
CA LEU A 332 -27.21 -18.71 5.14
C LEU A 332 -27.23 -20.09 4.48
N ARG A 333 -28.18 -20.30 3.58
CA ARG A 333 -28.29 -21.49 2.74
C ARG A 333 -28.12 -21.11 1.28
N THR A 334 -27.59 -22.05 0.51
CA THR A 334 -27.24 -21.87 -0.90
C THR A 334 -27.95 -22.91 -1.76
N ALA A 335 -28.47 -22.51 -2.92
CA ALA A 335 -28.99 -23.43 -3.92
C ALA A 335 -28.51 -23.00 -5.32
N VAL A 336 -28.26 -23.94 -6.23
CA VAL A 336 -27.78 -23.64 -7.60
C VAL A 336 -28.86 -24.03 -8.59
N ASP A 337 -29.19 -23.11 -9.52
CA ASP A 337 -30.17 -23.20 -10.61
C ASP A 337 -31.64 -23.47 -10.22
N GLU A 338 -31.91 -23.83 -8.97
CA GLU A 338 -33.26 -24.06 -8.45
C GLU A 338 -33.58 -23.00 -7.38
N GLU A 339 -34.46 -22.06 -7.74
CA GLU A 339 -34.97 -21.05 -6.80
C GLU A 339 -35.62 -21.74 -5.59
N PRO A 340 -35.19 -21.42 -4.36
CA PRO A 340 -35.67 -22.10 -3.16
C PRO A 340 -37.07 -21.64 -2.78
N GLU A 341 -37.97 -22.58 -2.46
CA GLU A 341 -39.23 -22.25 -1.78
C GLU A 341 -38.95 -21.96 -0.30
N THR A 342 -38.82 -20.67 0.06
CA THR A 342 -38.47 -20.23 1.42
C THR A 342 -39.44 -19.16 1.95
N ASP A 343 -39.58 -19.09 3.27
CA ASP A 343 -40.31 -18.03 3.97
C ASP A 343 -39.35 -16.90 4.43
N SER A 344 -38.08 -16.92 4.00
CA SER A 344 -37.14 -15.80 4.21
C SER A 344 -37.66 -14.55 3.51
N THR A 345 -37.26 -13.40 4.02
CA THR A 345 -37.51 -12.11 3.39
C THR A 345 -36.28 -11.25 3.58
N PHE A 346 -35.74 -10.73 2.47
CA PHE A 346 -34.76 -9.67 2.50
C PHE A 346 -35.51 -8.37 2.21
N ASP A 347 -35.76 -7.59 3.26
CA ASP A 347 -36.48 -6.30 3.16
C ASP A 347 -35.53 -5.14 2.75
N ASP A 348 -34.24 -5.43 2.55
CA ASP A 348 -33.22 -4.42 2.36
C ASP A 348 -33.04 -3.96 0.92
N GLN A 349 -32.94 -2.65 0.80
CA GLN A 349 -32.57 -1.96 -0.44
C GLN A 349 -31.06 -1.98 -0.68
N HIS A 350 -30.28 -2.47 0.29
CA HIS A 350 -28.84 -2.54 0.23
C HIS A 350 -28.34 -3.81 0.92
N PHE A 351 -27.60 -4.64 0.19
CA PHE A 351 -26.87 -5.76 0.77
C PHE A 351 -25.56 -5.99 0.02
N PHE A 352 -24.63 -6.62 0.71
CA PHE A 352 -23.30 -6.94 0.24
C PHE A 352 -23.07 -8.45 0.36
N VAL A 353 -22.46 -9.04 -0.65
CA VAL A 353 -22.09 -10.46 -0.70
C VAL A 353 -20.60 -10.58 -0.93
N SER A 354 -19.95 -11.44 -0.16
CA SER A 354 -18.62 -11.94 -0.49
C SER A 354 -18.57 -13.46 -0.48
N VAL A 355 -17.74 -14.02 -1.36
CA VAL A 355 -17.49 -15.46 -1.45
C VAL A 355 -16.00 -15.70 -1.32
N HIS A 356 -15.59 -16.46 -0.32
CA HIS A 356 -14.21 -16.83 -0.06
C HIS A 356 -14.00 -18.32 -0.29
N LEU A 357 -12.89 -18.70 -0.91
CA LEU A 357 -12.51 -20.09 -1.04
C LEU A 357 -12.18 -20.72 0.31
N GLU A 358 -12.06 -22.04 0.37
CA GLU A 358 -11.60 -22.73 1.60
C GLU A 358 -10.21 -22.28 2.06
N THR A 359 -9.40 -21.71 1.16
CA THR A 359 -8.09 -21.12 1.47
C THR A 359 -8.18 -19.76 2.16
N GLY A 360 -9.34 -19.11 2.13
CA GLY A 360 -9.57 -17.75 2.61
C GLY A 360 -9.48 -16.67 1.53
N ALA A 361 -8.95 -17.00 0.34
CA ALA A 361 -8.87 -16.08 -0.78
C ALA A 361 -10.27 -15.65 -1.24
N LEU A 362 -10.45 -14.34 -1.49
CA LEU A 362 -11.69 -13.78 -2.00
C LEU A 362 -11.88 -14.20 -3.46
N ALA A 363 -13.00 -14.85 -3.77
CA ALA A 363 -13.36 -15.30 -5.12
C ALA A 363 -14.35 -14.36 -5.80
N TYR A 364 -15.21 -13.70 -5.02
CA TYR A 364 -16.19 -12.75 -5.53
C TYR A 364 -16.59 -11.78 -4.41
N GLU A 365 -16.84 -10.53 -4.80
CA GLU A 365 -17.41 -9.50 -3.96
C GLU A 365 -18.44 -8.72 -4.80
N GLY A 366 -19.56 -8.35 -4.19
CA GLY A 366 -20.52 -7.50 -4.87
C GLY A 366 -21.54 -6.86 -3.95
N GLU A 367 -21.99 -5.67 -4.35
CA GLU A 367 -23.01 -4.89 -3.65
C GLU A 367 -24.26 -4.78 -4.52
N HIS A 368 -25.42 -4.94 -3.90
CA HIS A 368 -26.69 -4.62 -4.51
C HIS A 368 -27.30 -3.42 -3.81
N MET A 369 -27.52 -2.34 -4.58
CA MET A 369 -28.30 -1.19 -4.14
C MET A 369 -29.48 -0.95 -5.09
N THR A 370 -30.70 -0.98 -4.56
CA THR A 370 -31.86 -0.49 -5.32
C THR A 370 -31.89 1.03 -5.29
N PHE A 371 -31.53 1.67 -6.41
CA PHE A 371 -31.75 3.11 -6.59
C PHE A 371 -33.25 3.42 -6.77
N GLY A 372 -33.98 3.46 -5.65
CA GLY A 372 -35.33 3.98 -5.57
C GLY A 372 -35.33 5.51 -5.43
N ALA A 373 -35.47 6.24 -6.55
CA ALA A 373 -35.78 7.68 -6.57
C ALA A 373 -37.15 8.01 -5.92
N PRO A 374 -37.40 9.19 -5.30
CA PRO A 374 -36.55 10.34 -4.97
C PRO A 374 -36.30 10.60 -3.47
#